data_AF-A0A6B2G622-F1
#
_entry.id   AF-A0A6B2G622-F1
#
_cell.length_a   1.000
_cell.length_b   1.000
_cell.length_c   1.000
_cell.angle_alpha   90.00
_cell.angle_beta   90.00
_cell.angle_gamma   90.00
#
_symmetry.space_group_name_H-M   'P 1'
#
loop_
_entity.id
_entity.type
_entity.pdbx_description
1 polymer ?
#
loop_
_entity_poly.entity_id
_entity_poly.type
_entity_poly.pdbx_seq_one_letter_code
_entity_poly.pdbx_strand_id
1 'polypeptide(L)'
;MDKRNYIKKLVVCVTGVFFSYFIYGYFHEKIAKTKYDGEKFQFFSILMFFQCITNMIWAFSESCLHGDKIRENRIPQHLYLFCGCTYLFAMLSSTTALKYISYPAQVIGKSIKPIP
;
A
#
# COMPACT_ATOMS: atom_id res chain seq x y z
N MET A 1 -7.45 -11.80 31.00
CA MET A 1 -6.67 -11.40 29.80
C MET A 1 -6.31 -9.93 29.91
N ASP A 2 -5.02 -9.65 30.01
CA ASP A 2 -4.50 -8.40 30.57
C ASP A 2 -4.54 -7.22 29.57
N LYS A 3 -5.40 -6.23 29.86
CA LYS A 3 -5.66 -5.02 29.05
C LYS A 3 -4.36 -4.26 28.73
N ARG A 4 -3.35 -4.34 29.61
CA ARG A 4 -2.05 -3.69 29.44
C ARG A 4 -1.21 -4.29 28.31
N ASN A 5 -1.30 -5.59 28.07
CA ASN A 5 -0.57 -6.26 26.99
C ASN A 5 -1.17 -5.97 25.60
N TYR A 6 -2.49 -5.77 25.54
CA TYR A 6 -3.16 -5.33 24.31
C TYR A 6 -2.77 -3.91 23.92
N ILE A 7 -2.75 -2.98 24.89
CA ILE A 7 -2.33 -1.60 24.64
C ILE A 7 -0.88 -1.56 24.14
N LYS A 8 0.03 -2.35 24.74
CA LYS A 8 1.42 -2.45 24.26
C LYS A 8 1.50 -2.96 22.81
N LYS A 9 0.77 -4.04 22.47
CA LYS A 9 0.71 -4.55 21.09
C LYS A 9 0.16 -3.52 20.11
N LEU A 10 -0.87 -2.77 20.52
CA LEU A 10 -1.52 -1.74 19.71
C LEU A 10 -0.58 -0.56 19.48
N VAL A 11 0.10 -0.08 20.51
CA VAL A 11 1.09 1.01 20.40
C VAL A 11 2.25 0.60 19.50
N VAL A 12 2.80 -0.61 19.67
CA VAL A 12 3.88 -1.11 18.81
C VAL A 12 3.41 -1.24 17.36
N CYS A 13 2.21 -1.76 17.14
CA CYS A 13 1.63 -1.89 15.79
C CYS A 13 1.42 -0.52 15.13
N VAL A 14 0.76 0.43 15.81
CA VAL A 14 0.50 1.77 15.29
C VAL A 14 1.80 2.50 14.98
N THR A 15 2.77 2.43 15.88
CA THR A 15 4.06 3.11 15.71
C THR A 15 4.85 2.50 14.55
N GLY A 16 4.92 1.16 14.46
CA GLY A 16 5.59 0.47 13.36
C GLY A 16 4.96 0.78 12.00
N VAL A 17 3.62 0.74 11.93
CA VAL A 17 2.85 1.11 10.73
C VAL A 17 3.12 2.56 10.33
N PHE A 18 3.08 3.49 11.29
CA PHE A 18 3.33 4.91 11.04
C PHE A 18 4.72 5.17 10.45
N PHE A 19 5.78 4.69 11.09
CA PHE A 19 7.15 4.88 10.60
C PHE A 19 7.39 4.19 9.25
N SER A 20 6.87 2.98 9.06
CA SER A 20 6.99 2.26 7.80
C SER A 20 6.35 3.02 6.64
N TYR A 21 5.12 3.53 6.83
CA TYR A 21 4.44 4.32 5.79
C TYR A 21 5.10 5.69 5.57
N PHE A 22 5.64 6.30 6.62
CA PHE A 22 6.35 7.57 6.51
C PHE A 22 7.63 7.43 5.66
N ILE A 23 8.45 6.42 5.94
CA ILE A 23 9.66 6.11 5.18
C ILE A 23 9.30 5.76 3.72
N TYR A 24 8.30 4.90 3.53
CA TYR A 24 7.82 4.55 2.20
C TYR A 24 7.37 5.79 1.41
N GLY A 25 6.60 6.68 2.04
CA GLY A 25 6.17 7.95 1.45
C GLY A 25 7.33 8.86 1.05
N TYR A 26 8.32 8.99 1.93
CA TYR A 26 9.53 9.79 1.66
C TYR A 26 10.30 9.28 0.45
N PHE A 27 10.57 7.97 0.37
CA PHE A 27 11.25 7.37 -0.78
C PHE A 27 10.43 7.51 -2.06
N HIS A 28 9.12 7.31 -1.97
CA HIS A 28 8.20 7.42 -3.09
C HIS A 28 8.17 8.85 -3.64
N GLU A 29 8.12 9.86 -2.78
CA GLU A 29 8.19 11.27 -3.18
C GLU A 29 9.56 11.62 -3.79
N LYS A 30 10.65 11.13 -3.19
CA LYS A 30 12.00 11.33 -3.71
C LYS A 30 12.12 10.77 -5.13
N ILE A 31 11.67 9.54 -5.37
CA ILE A 31 11.69 8.91 -6.69
C ILE A 31 10.78 9.67 -7.69
N ALA A 32 9.58 10.09 -7.27
CA ALA A 32 8.65 10.82 -8.13
C ALA A 32 9.14 12.22 -8.55
N LYS A 33 9.91 12.90 -7.68
CA LYS A 33 10.43 14.26 -7.92
C LYS A 33 11.87 14.31 -8.45
N THR A 34 12.59 13.18 -8.46
CA THR A 34 13.96 13.16 -9.00
C THR A 34 13.91 13.36 -10.51
N LYS A 35 14.54 14.44 -10.99
CA LYS A 35 14.76 14.69 -12.41
C LYS A 35 15.97 13.88 -12.86
N TYR A 36 15.75 12.88 -13.71
CA TYR A 36 16.84 12.21 -14.41
C TYR A 36 16.93 12.85 -15.79
N ASP A 37 18.03 13.58 -16.01
CA ASP A 37 18.44 14.06 -17.33
C ASP A 37 17.41 14.90 -18.12
N GLY A 38 16.75 15.84 -17.45
CA GLY A 38 15.83 16.79 -18.09
C GLY A 38 14.39 16.30 -18.28
N GLU A 39 14.14 14.99 -18.18
CA GLU A 39 12.79 14.41 -18.23
C GLU A 39 12.29 13.94 -16.85
N LYS A 40 10.97 14.03 -16.64
CA LYS A 40 10.34 13.53 -15.41
C LYS A 40 10.30 12.01 -15.45
N PHE A 41 10.70 11.36 -14.36
CA PHE A 41 10.73 9.90 -14.24
C PHE A 41 9.36 9.27 -14.58
N GLN A 42 9.23 8.68 -15.77
CA GLN A 42 7.98 8.09 -16.26
C GLN A 42 7.73 6.68 -15.72
N PHE A 43 8.76 6.00 -15.21
CA PHE A 43 8.75 4.58 -14.85
C PHE A 43 8.14 4.23 -13.48
N PHE A 44 7.46 5.17 -12.84
CA PHE A 44 6.86 4.96 -11.51
C PHE A 44 5.83 3.80 -11.49
N SER A 45 5.08 3.62 -12.58
CA SER A 45 4.11 2.54 -12.75
C SER A 45 4.74 1.14 -12.71
N ILE A 46 5.98 1.00 -13.22
CA ILE A 46 6.71 -0.27 -13.22
C ILE A 46 7.25 -0.59 -11.82
N LEU A 47 7.74 0.40 -11.07
CA LEU A 47 8.12 0.21 -9.66
C LEU A 47 6.93 -0.29 -8.82
N MET A 48 5.75 0.29 -9.03
CA MET A 48 4.54 -0.17 -8.34
C MET A 48 4.12 -1.58 -8.74
N PHE A 49 4.28 -1.93 -10.01
CA PHE A 49 4.02 -3.29 -10.46
C PHE A 49 4.93 -4.31 -9.77
N PHE A 50 6.22 -4.00 -9.62
CA PHE A 50 7.15 -4.82 -8.84
C PHE A 50 6.77 -4.91 -7.37
N GLN A 51 6.37 -3.80 -6.74
CA GLN A 51 5.86 -3.81 -5.35
C GLN A 51 4.65 -4.74 -5.19
N CYS A 52 3.76 -4.78 -6.19
CA CYS A 52 2.59 -5.66 -6.17
C CYS A 52 2.98 -7.13 -6.32
N ILE A 53 3.96 -7.43 -7.18
CA ILE A 53 4.55 -8.78 -7.29
C ILE A 53 5.17 -9.20 -5.96
N THR A 54 5.98 -8.35 -5.33
CA THR A 54 6.59 -8.65 -4.03
C THR A 54 5.54 -8.89 -2.95
N ASN A 55 4.46 -8.09 -2.92
CA ASN A 55 3.36 -8.29 -1.97
C ASN A 55 2.60 -9.60 -2.25
N MET A 56 2.41 -9.97 -3.52
CA MET A 56 1.81 -11.24 -3.91
C MET A 56 2.68 -12.43 -3.47
N ILE A 57 4.01 -12.33 -3.68
CA ILE A 57 4.97 -13.35 -3.25
C ILE A 57 4.95 -13.49 -1.72
N TRP A 58 4.90 -12.37 -0.98
CA TRP A 58 4.81 -12.40 0.47
C TRP A 58 3.52 -13.06 0.96
N ALA A 59 2.38 -12.66 0.39
CA ALA A 59 1.08 -13.25 0.72
C ALA A 59 1.02 -14.74 0.38
N PHE A 60 1.62 -15.14 -0.75
CA PHE A 60 1.73 -16.54 -1.15
C PHE A 60 2.66 -17.33 -0.22
N SER A 61 3.79 -16.74 0.18
CA SER A 61 4.74 -17.36 1.12
C SER A 61 4.11 -17.58 2.49
N GLU A 62 3.39 -16.59 3.01
CA GLU A 62 2.65 -16.72 4.28
C GLU A 62 1.56 -17.80 4.18
N SER A 63 0.84 -17.85 3.06
CA SER A 63 -0.17 -18.89 2.81
C SER A 63 0.44 -20.29 2.73
N CYS A 64 1.65 -20.41 2.17
CA CYS A 64 2.38 -21.66 2.07
C CYS A 64 2.95 -22.11 3.43
N LEU A 65 3.43 -21.17 4.25
CA LEU A 65 4.01 -21.44 5.57
C LEU A 65 2.96 -21.74 6.65
N HIS A 66 1.80 -21.08 6.60
CA HIS A 66 0.74 -21.24 7.61
C HIS A 66 -0.33 -22.29 7.26
N GLY A 67 -0.09 -23.11 6.23
CA GLY A 67 -0.78 -24.37 5.94
C GLY A 67 -2.28 -24.38 6.24
N ASP A 68 -3.10 -24.08 5.23
CA ASP A 68 -4.53 -24.37 5.23
C ASP A 68 -5.36 -23.78 6.38
N LYS A 69 -5.65 -22.49 6.26
CA LYS A 69 -6.98 -21.96 6.61
C LYS A 69 -7.52 -21.11 5.46
N ILE A 70 -7.55 -21.68 4.26
CA ILE A 70 -8.43 -21.14 3.21
C ILE A 70 -9.85 -21.47 3.68
N ARG A 71 -10.36 -20.58 4.53
CA ARG A 71 -11.74 -20.60 5.02
C ARG A 71 -12.60 -20.77 3.79
N GLU A 72 -13.32 -21.88 3.73
CA GLU A 72 -14.17 -22.34 2.64
C GLU A 72 -14.93 -21.15 2.03
N ASN A 73 -14.33 -20.52 1.02
CA ASN A 73 -14.69 -19.17 0.62
C ASN A 73 -15.78 -19.35 -0.43
N ARG A 74 -17.04 -19.30 0.02
CA ARG A 74 -18.25 -19.29 -0.83
C ARG A 74 -18.34 -18.10 -1.80
N ILE A 75 -17.32 -17.25 -1.88
CA ILE A 75 -17.27 -16.08 -2.75
C ILE A 75 -16.41 -16.42 -3.97
N PRO A 76 -16.89 -16.21 -5.20
CA PRO A 76 -16.15 -16.56 -6.41
C PRO A 76 -14.83 -15.79 -6.47
N GLN A 77 -13.75 -16.51 -6.77
CA GLN A 77 -12.39 -15.96 -6.86
C GLN A 77 -12.29 -14.80 -7.86
N HIS A 78 -13.16 -14.77 -8.87
CA HIS A 78 -13.25 -13.68 -9.84
C HIS A 78 -13.62 -12.33 -9.22
N LEU A 79 -14.46 -12.29 -8.17
CA LEU A 79 -14.79 -11.05 -7.47
C LEU A 79 -13.61 -10.53 -6.64
N TYR A 80 -12.85 -11.44 -6.03
CA TYR A 80 -11.60 -11.09 -5.34
C TYR A 80 -10.54 -10.57 -6.30
N LEU A 81 -10.40 -11.21 -7.46
CA LEU A 81 -9.49 -10.76 -8.52
C LEU A 81 -9.91 -9.38 -9.01
N PHE A 82 -11.19 -9.17 -9.33
CA PHE A 82 -11.68 -7.88 -9.80
C PHE A 82 -11.52 -6.77 -8.75
N CYS A 83 -11.86 -7.05 -7.48
CA CYS A 83 -11.66 -6.11 -6.38
C CYS A 83 -10.18 -5.76 -6.20
N GLY A 84 -9.29 -6.76 -6.26
CA GLY A 84 -7.84 -6.56 -6.24
C GLY A 84 -7.36 -5.72 -7.42
N CYS A 85 -7.78 -6.03 -8.65
CA CYS A 85 -7.47 -5.27 -9.85
C CYS A 85 -7.94 -3.81 -9.75
N THR A 86 -9.14 -3.55 -9.25
CA THR A 86 -9.63 -2.18 -9.02
C THR A 86 -8.77 -1.45 -7.99
N TYR A 87 -8.36 -2.12 -6.90
CA TYR A 87 -7.45 -1.54 -5.91
C TYR A 87 -6.07 -1.21 -6.50
N LEU A 88 -5.51 -2.11 -7.30
CA LEU A 88 -4.26 -1.91 -8.03
C LEU A 88 -4.37 -0.74 -9.01
N PHE A 89 -5.46 -0.67 -9.77
CA PHE A 89 -5.71 0.42 -10.70
C PHE A 89 -5.88 1.76 -9.98
N ALA A 90 -6.59 1.79 -8.85
CA ALA A 90 -6.70 2.96 -8.00
C ALA A 90 -5.33 3.41 -7.46
N MET A 91 -4.47 2.45 -7.09
CA MET A 91 -3.10 2.73 -6.64
C MET A 91 -2.24 3.32 -7.78
N LEU A 92 -2.28 2.72 -8.98
CA LEU A 92 -1.60 3.24 -10.16
C LEU A 92 -2.07 4.65 -10.55
N SER A 93 -3.38 4.88 -10.52
CA SER A 93 -3.98 6.20 -10.75
C SER A 93 -3.52 7.22 -9.71
N SER A 94 -3.52 6.84 -8.43
CA SER A 94 -3.00 7.70 -7.33
C SER A 94 -1.53 8.05 -7.52
N THR A 95 -0.70 7.11 -8.00
CA THR A 95 0.72 7.38 -8.28
C THR A 95 0.95 8.24 -9.51
N THR A 96 0.06 8.18 -10.50
CA THR A 96 0.10 9.08 -11.65
C THR A 96 -0.31 10.50 -11.23
N ALA A 97 -1.25 10.63 -10.28
CA ALA A 97 -1.63 11.91 -9.70
C ALA A 97 -0.51 12.58 -8.88
N LEU A 98 0.45 11.80 -8.32
CA LEU A 98 1.64 12.36 -7.64
C LEU A 98 2.53 13.18 -8.58
N LYS A 99 2.44 12.99 -9.91
CA LYS A 99 3.11 13.86 -10.89
C LYS A 99 2.53 15.28 -10.93
N TYR A 100 1.28 15.44 -10.50
CA TYR A 100 0.53 16.70 -10.52
C TYR A 100 0.34 17.32 -9.12
N ILE A 101 0.36 16.50 -8.06
CA ILE A 101 0.08 16.92 -6.68
C ILE A 101 1.16 16.36 -5.73
N SER A 102 1.66 17.18 -4.80
CA SER A 102 2.66 16.75 -3.80
C SER A 102 2.11 15.70 -2.82
N TYR A 103 2.96 14.77 -2.39
CA TYR A 103 2.60 13.72 -1.41
C TYR A 103 1.94 14.28 -0.13
N PRO A 104 2.41 15.38 0.49
CA PRO A 104 1.69 16.01 1.61
C PRO A 104 0.26 16.42 1.27
N ALA A 105 -0.01 16.96 0.08
CA ALA A 105 -1.38 17.29 -0.34
C ALA A 105 -2.26 16.04 -0.54
N GLN A 106 -1.68 14.90 -0.95
CA GLN A 106 -2.40 13.63 -1.02
C GLN A 106 -2.76 13.07 0.36
N VAL A 107 -1.85 13.19 1.33
CA VAL A 107 -2.13 12.78 2.71
C VAL A 107 -3.26 13.61 3.29
N ILE A 108 -3.20 14.94 3.12
CA ILE A 108 -4.29 15.85 3.53
C ILE A 108 -5.60 15.45 2.84
N GLY A 109 -5.60 15.24 1.52
CA GLY A 109 -6.79 14.81 0.76
C GLY A 109 -7.39 13.48 1.23
N LYS A 110 -6.55 12.50 1.60
CA LYS A 110 -7.02 11.23 2.19
C LYS A 110 -7.59 11.42 3.60
N SER A 111 -7.06 12.37 4.37
CA SER A 111 -7.56 12.72 5.70
C SER A 111 -8.91 13.47 5.70
N ILE A 112 -9.36 14.01 4.56
CA ILE A 112 -10.67 14.68 4.42
C ILE A 112 -11.80 13.70 4.06
N LYS A 113 -11.48 12.49 3.55
CA LYS A 113 -12.49 11.44 3.27
C LYS A 113 -13.40 11.02 4.43
N PRO A 114 -13.00 11.08 5.72
CA PRO A 114 -13.89 10.76 6.84
C PRO A 114 -14.78 11.95 7.26
N ILE A 115 -14.70 13.10 6.59
CA ILE A 115 -15.60 14.23 6.86
C ILE A 115 -16.94 13.94 6.16
N PRO A 116 -18.07 13.94 6.90
CA PRO A 116 -19.39 13.52 6.44
C PRO A 116 -19.97 14.40 5.31
#